data_AF-A0A7G2CFJ7-F1
#
_entry.id   AF-A0A7G2CFJ7-F1
#
_cell.length_a   1.000
_cell.length_b   1.000
_cell.length_c   1.000
_cell.angle_alpha   90.00
_cell.angle_beta   90.00
_cell.angle_gamma   90.00
#
_symmetry.space_group_name_H-M   'P 1'
#
loop_
_entity.id
_entity.type
_entity.pdbx_description
1 polymer ?
#
loop_
_entity_poly.entity_id
_entity_poly.type
_entity_poly.pdbx_seq_one_letter_code
_entity_poly.pdbx_strand_id
1 'polypeptide(L)'
;MTTLYTLYIDLSSLLFFFLPRIIDRFQQVKMESGVLERIRAFEADVERYVDSIVQQEMFQDTITNPRHRILCDHFKLHMTQKVQNTTDKLLDAYLDEDDIVEAQEAPHEGDEVVAMALNEFEKKTAMIREYHHMYRDLPRVKYELELPDEKILDSLFTAPERYGACLDMESHYNRYSLFIIETNTLKSDCSSGTLDDEAVKSLVETYSEGWDNRLEYYQFLSMINTLLTVEVDAFRKLLAFRTYGSLVEELASYLEGFYKRCHPLEPEKIERVKEELKVEMDEFWSLLEKEAPSLVSVGQEESDSLMGDKRKSKQVSCGLVIPPPLRKQAKKFSLWPVHVLDQFIRPDGAGYDNLPKSVEEVKQVCLAEATIFALLQTILFDSLKQTEVTFLRDYSKTVEEVEMDRARGEKEFQDSLKAVRDHCGRSLEGTIELCAKYHLKGAGAEVDEEGDEEAKRKEREEEDKEGAFLGDDNEPVARWLVQLQQLDKKFICEVCGGTVFHGPKAFRDHFGAERHTIGLHHLGVTQNLRRYQGLSGVRAVIQLRDTLEQQSSGLRKRVREDADNEELQDNQGKVFTTKEYKQLHATSARRK
;
A
#
# COMPACT_ATOMS: atom_id res chain seq x y z
N MET A 1 34.19 -56.67 8.34
CA MET A 1 33.09 -55.69 8.17
C MET A 1 32.64 -55.74 6.71
N THR A 2 32.00 -56.84 6.33
CA THR A 2 31.85 -57.26 4.92
C THR A 2 30.56 -58.08 4.77
N THR A 3 29.45 -57.63 5.35
CA THR A 3 28.13 -58.29 5.25
C THR A 3 26.93 -57.32 5.41
N LEU A 4 27.03 -56.07 4.97
CA LEU A 4 25.89 -55.11 5.07
C LEU A 4 25.75 -54.16 3.85
N TYR A 5 26.28 -54.51 2.67
CA TYR A 5 26.24 -53.62 1.49
C TYR A 5 25.53 -54.19 0.25
N THR A 6 24.76 -55.28 0.38
CA THR A 6 24.09 -55.94 -0.77
C THR A 6 22.56 -55.96 -0.69
N LEU A 7 21.94 -55.01 -0.01
CA LEU A 7 20.47 -54.89 0.07
C LEU A 7 19.94 -53.46 -0.14
N TYR A 8 20.73 -52.56 -0.74
CA TYR A 8 20.35 -51.15 -0.93
C TYR A 8 20.25 -50.70 -2.40
N ILE A 9 20.12 -51.65 -3.33
CA ILE A 9 19.85 -51.36 -4.74
C ILE A 9 18.63 -52.22 -5.10
N ASP A 10 17.46 -51.57 -5.18
CA ASP A 10 16.31 -51.93 -6.06
C ASP A 10 14.95 -51.37 -5.64
N LEU A 11 14.85 -50.55 -4.58
CA LEU A 11 13.59 -49.87 -4.25
C LEU A 11 13.38 -48.53 -4.97
N SER A 12 14.46 -47.86 -5.42
CA SER A 12 14.39 -46.61 -6.18
C SER A 12 14.00 -46.82 -7.66
N SER A 13 14.43 -47.93 -8.27
CA SER A 13 14.13 -48.24 -9.68
C SER A 13 12.68 -48.69 -9.91
N LEU A 14 12.04 -49.31 -8.92
CA LEU A 14 10.63 -49.74 -9.02
C LEU A 14 9.64 -48.58 -8.84
N LEU A 15 9.95 -47.60 -7.99
CA LEU A 15 9.10 -46.41 -7.80
C LEU A 15 9.18 -45.45 -8.99
N PHE A 16 10.33 -45.36 -9.68
CA PHE A 16 10.49 -44.49 -10.86
C PHE A 16 9.82 -45.05 -12.13
N PHE A 17 9.61 -46.37 -12.23
CA PHE A 17 8.97 -47.00 -13.41
C PHE A 17 7.46 -47.23 -13.28
N PHE A 18 6.91 -47.26 -12.06
CA PHE A 18 5.49 -47.55 -11.84
C PHE A 18 4.61 -46.33 -11.57
N LEU A 19 5.13 -45.24 -10.99
CA LEU A 19 4.34 -44.03 -10.73
C LEU A 19 3.96 -43.22 -11.99
N PRO A 20 4.85 -43.03 -13.00
CA PRO A 20 4.45 -42.36 -14.23
C PRO A 20 3.43 -43.19 -15.01
N ARG A 21 3.52 -44.53 -14.95
CA ARG A 21 2.61 -45.44 -15.67
C ARG A 21 1.21 -45.53 -15.08
N ILE A 22 1.00 -45.18 -13.81
CA ILE A 22 -0.34 -45.14 -13.20
C ILE A 22 -0.99 -43.78 -13.47
N ILE A 23 -0.22 -42.69 -13.47
CA ILE A 23 -0.73 -41.34 -13.82
C ILE A 23 -0.99 -41.25 -15.33
N ASP A 24 -0.08 -41.78 -16.17
CA ASP A 24 -0.33 -41.92 -17.62
C ASP A 24 -1.44 -42.94 -17.92
N ARG A 25 -1.69 -43.94 -17.06
CA ARG A 25 -2.86 -44.84 -17.20
C ARG A 25 -4.16 -44.23 -16.70
N PHE A 26 -4.14 -43.32 -15.73
CA PHE A 26 -5.32 -42.52 -15.39
C PHE A 26 -5.62 -41.47 -16.47
N GLN A 27 -4.60 -41.01 -17.21
CA GLN A 27 -4.79 -40.23 -18.44
C GLN A 27 -5.15 -41.09 -19.67
N GLN A 28 -4.75 -42.37 -19.74
CA GLN A 28 -5.09 -43.31 -20.82
C GLN A 28 -6.39 -44.08 -20.62
N VAL A 29 -6.92 -44.18 -19.39
CA VAL A 29 -8.34 -44.46 -19.18
C VAL A 29 -9.08 -43.12 -19.25
N LYS A 30 -8.89 -42.41 -20.38
CA LYS A 30 -10.05 -41.88 -21.06
C LYS A 30 -10.96 -43.09 -21.29
N MET A 31 -11.87 -43.34 -20.34
CA MET A 31 -13.22 -43.58 -20.81
C MET A 31 -13.42 -42.47 -21.83
N GLU A 32 -13.72 -42.82 -23.06
CA GLU A 32 -14.36 -41.88 -23.97
C GLU A 32 -15.63 -41.47 -23.23
N SER A 33 -15.50 -40.49 -22.33
CA SER A 33 -16.59 -39.98 -21.55
C SER A 33 -17.43 -39.32 -22.61
N GLY A 34 -18.55 -39.97 -22.93
CA GLY A 34 -19.53 -39.42 -23.85
C GLY A 34 -19.80 -37.97 -23.44
N VAL A 35 -20.21 -37.16 -24.40
CA VAL A 35 -20.43 -35.71 -24.20
C VAL A 35 -21.16 -35.41 -22.88
N LEU A 36 -22.16 -36.24 -22.55
CA LEU A 36 -22.94 -36.13 -21.30
C LEU A 36 -22.11 -36.22 -20.02
N GLU A 37 -21.09 -37.09 -19.95
CA GLU A 37 -20.23 -37.17 -18.77
C GLU A 37 -19.22 -36.02 -18.73
N ARG A 38 -18.80 -35.49 -19.89
CA ARG A 38 -17.98 -34.26 -19.94
C ARG A 38 -18.77 -33.05 -19.44
N ILE A 39 -20.01 -32.89 -19.92
CA ILE A 39 -20.95 -31.85 -19.48
C ILE A 39 -21.19 -31.97 -17.97
N ARG A 40 -21.58 -33.18 -17.49
CA ARG A 40 -21.81 -33.43 -16.06
C ARG A 40 -20.58 -33.09 -15.22
N ALA A 41 -19.39 -33.43 -15.68
CA ALA A 41 -18.15 -33.14 -14.97
C ALA A 41 -17.87 -31.62 -14.90
N PHE A 42 -18.04 -30.89 -16.01
CA PHE A 42 -17.85 -29.44 -16.03
C PHE A 42 -18.89 -28.70 -15.19
N GLU A 43 -20.16 -29.10 -15.24
CA GLU A 43 -21.21 -28.54 -14.39
C GLU A 43 -20.92 -28.79 -12.90
N ALA A 44 -20.50 -30.01 -12.54
CA ALA A 44 -20.10 -30.33 -11.17
C ALA A 44 -18.87 -29.54 -10.70
N ASP A 45 -17.90 -29.29 -11.59
CA ASP A 45 -16.73 -28.45 -11.27
C ASP A 45 -17.13 -26.98 -11.07
N VAL A 46 -18.05 -26.45 -11.88
CA VAL A 46 -18.61 -25.10 -11.70
C VAL A 46 -19.32 -24.99 -10.36
N GLU A 47 -20.22 -25.92 -10.04
CA GLU A 47 -20.90 -25.96 -8.74
C GLU A 47 -19.90 -26.00 -7.58
N ARG A 48 -18.86 -26.84 -7.68
CA ARG A 48 -17.81 -26.93 -6.65
C ARG A 48 -17.08 -25.60 -6.45
N TYR A 49 -16.75 -24.90 -7.53
CA TYR A 49 -16.09 -23.61 -7.42
C TYR A 49 -17.00 -22.54 -6.82
N VAL A 50 -18.28 -22.54 -7.21
CA VAL A 50 -19.30 -21.65 -6.63
C VAL A 50 -19.49 -21.96 -5.14
N ASP A 51 -19.63 -23.22 -4.76
CA ASP A 51 -19.75 -23.63 -3.36
C ASP A 51 -18.54 -23.21 -2.52
N SER A 52 -17.33 -23.30 -3.09
CA SER A 52 -16.11 -22.83 -2.42
C SER A 52 -16.12 -21.31 -2.22
N ILE A 53 -16.66 -20.54 -3.18
CA ILE A 53 -16.84 -19.08 -3.05
C ILE A 53 -17.86 -18.77 -1.95
N VAL A 54 -19.04 -19.41 -2.02
CA VAL A 54 -20.13 -19.21 -1.07
C VAL A 54 -19.68 -19.54 0.35
N GLN A 55 -18.93 -20.64 0.53
CA GLN A 55 -18.36 -21.03 1.82
C GLN A 55 -17.55 -19.89 2.46
N GLN A 56 -16.70 -19.22 1.69
CA GLN A 56 -15.90 -18.08 2.20
C GLN A 56 -16.76 -16.84 2.44
N GLU A 57 -17.80 -16.62 1.63
CA GLU A 57 -18.70 -15.48 1.77
C GLU A 57 -19.56 -15.57 3.04
N MET A 58 -19.96 -16.77 3.46
CA MET A 58 -20.71 -16.98 4.71
C MET A 58 -19.98 -16.46 5.95
N PHE A 59 -18.64 -16.45 5.94
CA PHE A 59 -17.82 -15.99 7.05
C PHE A 59 -17.31 -14.55 6.90
N GLN A 60 -17.67 -13.84 5.82
CA GLN A 60 -17.14 -12.50 5.55
C GLN A 60 -17.36 -11.51 6.71
N ASP A 61 -18.52 -11.57 7.36
CA ASP A 61 -18.85 -10.70 8.50
C ASP A 61 -18.10 -11.06 9.78
N THR A 62 -17.62 -12.30 9.90
CA THR A 62 -16.84 -12.78 11.05
C THR A 62 -15.36 -12.42 10.94
N ILE A 63 -14.88 -12.06 9.75
CA ILE A 63 -13.47 -11.78 9.49
C ILE A 63 -13.14 -10.35 9.89
N THR A 64 -12.53 -10.18 11.06
CA THR A 64 -12.06 -8.88 11.54
C THR A 64 -10.73 -8.46 10.93
N ASN A 65 -9.86 -9.42 10.55
CA ASN A 65 -8.50 -9.12 10.10
C ASN A 65 -8.49 -8.68 8.61
N PRO A 66 -7.95 -7.48 8.28
CA PRO A 66 -7.94 -6.98 6.90
C PRO A 66 -7.11 -7.85 5.95
N ARG A 67 -6.04 -8.49 6.42
CA ARG A 67 -5.19 -9.39 5.61
C ARG A 67 -5.98 -10.63 5.18
N HIS A 68 -6.79 -11.19 6.09
CA HIS A 68 -7.66 -12.33 5.79
C HIS A 68 -8.73 -11.95 4.78
N ARG A 69 -9.36 -10.77 4.94
CA ARG A 69 -10.31 -10.26 3.93
C ARG A 69 -9.68 -10.19 2.54
N ILE A 70 -8.48 -9.62 2.40
CA ILE A 70 -7.78 -9.51 1.12
C ILE A 70 -7.49 -10.91 0.52
N LEU A 71 -7.08 -11.88 1.35
CA LEU A 71 -6.88 -13.26 0.89
C LEU A 71 -8.18 -13.87 0.35
N CYS A 72 -9.29 -13.70 1.05
CA CYS A 72 -10.60 -14.18 0.59
C CYS A 72 -10.99 -13.52 -0.74
N ASP A 73 -10.75 -12.22 -0.91
CA ASP A 73 -11.08 -11.51 -2.15
C ASP A 73 -10.26 -12.03 -3.34
N HIS A 74 -8.95 -12.27 -3.16
CA HIS A 74 -8.10 -12.90 -4.19
C HIS A 74 -8.53 -14.34 -4.49
N PHE A 75 -8.90 -15.10 -3.46
CA PHE A 75 -9.43 -16.44 -3.63
C PHE A 75 -10.73 -16.43 -4.46
N LYS A 76 -11.69 -15.55 -4.14
CA LYS A 76 -12.95 -15.39 -4.89
C LYS A 76 -12.68 -15.09 -6.37
N LEU A 77 -11.74 -14.21 -6.68
CA LEU A 77 -11.36 -13.92 -8.07
C LEU A 77 -10.75 -15.12 -8.78
N HIS A 78 -9.81 -15.81 -8.14
CA HIS A 78 -9.18 -16.99 -8.72
C HIS A 78 -10.21 -18.08 -9.00
N MET A 79 -11.16 -18.30 -8.09
CA MET A 79 -12.27 -19.22 -8.29
C MET A 79 -13.22 -18.76 -9.39
N THR A 80 -13.50 -17.46 -9.48
CA THR A 80 -14.31 -16.89 -10.58
C THR A 80 -13.63 -17.07 -11.94
N GLN A 81 -12.31 -16.91 -12.02
CA GLN A 81 -11.54 -17.18 -13.25
C GLN A 81 -11.59 -18.67 -13.61
N LYS A 82 -11.51 -19.57 -12.63
CA LYS A 82 -11.71 -21.01 -12.87
C LYS A 82 -13.10 -21.29 -13.43
N VAL A 83 -14.14 -20.69 -12.84
CA VAL A 83 -15.53 -20.79 -13.34
C VAL A 83 -15.66 -20.27 -14.77
N GLN A 84 -15.06 -19.12 -15.10
CA GLN A 84 -15.06 -18.61 -16.48
C GLN A 84 -14.40 -19.60 -17.43
N ASN A 85 -13.19 -20.08 -17.11
CA ASN A 85 -12.49 -21.04 -17.95
C ASN A 85 -13.20 -22.39 -18.11
N THR A 86 -13.96 -22.86 -17.11
CA THR A 86 -14.74 -24.10 -17.21
C THR A 86 -16.06 -23.89 -17.93
N THR A 87 -16.70 -22.73 -17.75
CA THR A 87 -17.93 -22.38 -18.48
C THR A 87 -17.65 -22.17 -19.97
N ASP A 88 -16.50 -21.60 -20.35
CA ASP A 88 -16.08 -21.51 -21.76
C ASP A 88 -15.93 -22.92 -22.38
N LYS A 89 -15.28 -23.85 -21.68
CA LYS A 89 -15.16 -25.26 -22.13
C LYS A 89 -16.50 -25.98 -22.19
N LEU A 90 -17.41 -25.64 -21.27
CA LEU A 90 -18.77 -26.18 -21.26
C LEU A 90 -19.56 -25.67 -22.46
N LEU A 91 -19.44 -24.39 -22.79
CA LEU A 91 -20.04 -23.80 -23.99
C LEU A 91 -19.50 -24.46 -25.26
N ASP A 92 -18.18 -24.65 -25.35
CA ASP A 92 -17.58 -25.39 -26.46
C ASP A 92 -18.15 -26.82 -26.57
N ALA A 93 -18.27 -27.53 -25.44
CA ALA A 93 -18.83 -28.90 -25.41
C ALA A 93 -20.32 -28.97 -25.79
N TYR A 94 -21.09 -27.90 -25.57
CA TYR A 94 -22.48 -27.79 -26.03
C TYR A 94 -22.59 -27.42 -27.52
N LEU A 95 -21.61 -26.67 -28.05
CA LEU A 95 -21.57 -26.23 -29.44
C LEU A 95 -20.96 -27.28 -30.39
N ASP A 96 -20.21 -28.24 -29.87
CA ASP A 96 -19.80 -29.45 -30.58
C ASP A 96 -21.04 -30.36 -30.84
N GLU A 97 -21.87 -29.94 -31.79
CA GLU A 97 -23.16 -30.57 -32.15
C GLU A 97 -23.01 -32.00 -32.68
N ASP A 98 -21.87 -32.38 -33.25
CA ASP A 98 -21.71 -33.66 -33.96
C ASP A 98 -21.98 -34.88 -33.07
N ASP A 99 -21.42 -34.93 -31.86
CA ASP A 99 -21.60 -36.05 -30.93
C ASP A 99 -23.02 -36.05 -30.30
N ILE A 100 -23.64 -34.88 -30.13
CA ILE A 100 -24.96 -34.72 -29.50
C ILE A 100 -26.07 -35.04 -30.51
N VAL A 101 -25.92 -34.56 -31.75
CA VAL A 101 -26.81 -34.85 -32.87
C VAL A 101 -26.73 -36.32 -33.24
N GLU A 102 -25.54 -36.93 -33.26
CA GLU A 102 -25.38 -38.38 -33.46
C GLU A 102 -26.12 -39.20 -32.37
N ALA A 103 -26.08 -38.76 -31.11
CA ALA A 103 -26.83 -39.40 -30.03
C ALA A 103 -28.35 -39.21 -30.14
N GLN A 104 -28.82 -38.08 -30.70
CA GLN A 104 -30.24 -37.78 -30.90
C GLN A 104 -30.84 -38.44 -32.16
N GLU A 105 -30.05 -38.57 -33.23
CA GLU A 105 -30.42 -39.16 -34.51
C GLU A 105 -30.26 -40.68 -34.55
N ALA A 106 -29.76 -41.29 -33.46
CA ALA A 106 -29.67 -42.73 -33.31
C ALA A 106 -31.03 -43.39 -33.59
N PRO A 107 -31.08 -44.46 -34.41
CA PRO A 107 -32.34 -45.03 -34.86
C PRO A 107 -33.14 -45.59 -33.68
N HIS A 108 -34.29 -44.98 -33.41
CA HIS A 108 -35.18 -45.29 -32.28
C HIS A 108 -36.46 -46.03 -32.70
N GLU A 109 -36.66 -46.24 -34.01
CA GLU A 109 -37.83 -46.92 -34.56
C GLU A 109 -37.46 -48.31 -35.11
N GLY A 110 -38.14 -49.34 -34.58
CA GLY A 110 -37.99 -50.75 -34.98
C GLY A 110 -37.52 -51.64 -33.83
N ASP A 111 -38.30 -52.68 -33.50
CA ASP A 111 -38.04 -53.60 -32.38
C ASP A 111 -36.64 -54.26 -32.44
N GLU A 112 -36.13 -54.52 -33.64
CA GLU A 112 -34.81 -55.14 -33.84
C GLU A 112 -33.64 -54.19 -33.54
N VAL A 113 -33.79 -52.90 -33.87
CA VAL A 113 -32.76 -51.88 -33.61
C VAL A 113 -32.69 -51.57 -32.12
N VAL A 114 -33.85 -51.48 -31.47
CA VAL A 114 -33.95 -51.32 -30.01
C VAL A 114 -33.34 -52.52 -29.29
N ALA A 115 -33.60 -53.75 -29.74
CA ALA A 115 -33.00 -54.95 -29.16
C ALA A 115 -31.47 -55.00 -29.31
N MET A 116 -30.93 -54.54 -30.45
CA MET A 116 -29.49 -54.46 -30.68
C MET A 116 -28.82 -53.41 -29.78
N ALA A 117 -29.43 -52.22 -29.67
CA ALA A 117 -28.95 -51.15 -28.79
C ALA A 117 -28.99 -51.55 -27.30
N LEU A 118 -30.07 -52.23 -26.86
CA LEU A 118 -30.19 -52.75 -25.50
C LEU A 118 -29.12 -53.80 -25.19
N ASN A 119 -28.83 -54.71 -26.13
CA ASN A 119 -27.78 -55.70 -25.96
C ASN A 119 -26.38 -55.05 -25.87
N GLU A 120 -26.11 -54.01 -26.66
CA GLU A 120 -24.88 -53.24 -26.54
C GLU A 120 -24.78 -52.51 -25.19
N PHE A 121 -25.88 -51.92 -24.73
CA PHE A 121 -25.95 -51.27 -23.42
C PHE A 121 -25.73 -52.26 -22.27
N GLU A 122 -26.35 -53.44 -22.32
CA GLU A 122 -26.15 -54.52 -21.35
C GLU A 122 -24.68 -54.97 -21.30
N LYS A 123 -23.99 -55.06 -22.44
CA LYS A 123 -22.54 -55.33 -22.48
C LYS A 123 -21.73 -54.23 -21.81
N LYS A 124 -22.02 -52.95 -22.11
CA LYS A 124 -21.34 -51.81 -21.48
C LYS A 124 -21.55 -51.81 -19.96
N THR A 125 -22.77 -52.07 -19.49
CA THR A 125 -23.05 -52.17 -18.04
C THR A 125 -22.38 -53.38 -17.38
N ALA A 126 -22.28 -54.52 -18.08
CA ALA A 126 -21.54 -55.69 -17.59
C ALA A 126 -20.05 -55.37 -17.40
N MET A 127 -19.44 -54.64 -18.35
CA MET A 127 -18.05 -54.16 -18.23
C MET A 127 -17.87 -53.22 -17.03
N ILE A 128 -18.80 -52.30 -16.80
CA ILE A 128 -18.76 -51.40 -15.63
C ILE A 128 -18.87 -52.19 -14.32
N ARG A 129 -19.77 -53.19 -14.26
CA ARG A 129 -19.90 -54.05 -13.07
C ARG A 129 -18.63 -54.85 -12.81
N GLU A 130 -18.02 -55.39 -13.86
CA GLU A 130 -16.75 -56.11 -13.78
C GLU A 130 -15.63 -55.17 -13.30
N TYR A 131 -15.58 -53.94 -13.81
CA TYR A 131 -14.65 -52.91 -13.33
C TYR A 131 -14.83 -52.62 -11.83
N HIS A 132 -16.04 -52.38 -11.35
CA HIS A 132 -16.30 -52.16 -9.92
C HIS A 132 -16.03 -53.40 -9.05
N HIS A 133 -16.20 -54.61 -9.61
CA HIS A 133 -15.83 -55.85 -8.93
C HIS A 133 -14.31 -56.01 -8.81
N MET A 134 -13.56 -55.65 -9.86
CA MET A 134 -12.09 -55.68 -9.89
C MET A 134 -11.47 -54.61 -8.99
N TYR A 135 -12.12 -53.46 -8.87
CA TYR A 135 -11.63 -52.31 -8.11
C TYR A 135 -12.53 -51.96 -6.92
N ARG A 136 -12.77 -52.93 -6.05
CA ARG A 136 -13.65 -52.80 -4.88
C ARG A 136 -13.14 -51.81 -3.81
N ASP A 137 -11.83 -51.69 -3.68
CA ASP A 137 -11.18 -50.91 -2.61
C ASP A 137 -10.64 -49.54 -3.08
N LEU A 138 -11.13 -49.02 -4.21
CA LEU A 138 -10.78 -47.67 -4.66
C LEU A 138 -11.20 -46.65 -3.58
N PRO A 139 -10.29 -45.74 -3.17
CA PRO A 139 -10.66 -44.66 -2.26
C PRO A 139 -11.75 -43.81 -2.91
N ARG A 140 -12.75 -43.42 -2.11
CA ARG A 140 -13.79 -42.50 -2.57
C ARG A 140 -13.14 -41.21 -3.07
N VAL A 141 -13.57 -40.73 -4.22
CA VAL A 141 -13.22 -39.38 -4.69
C VAL A 141 -13.70 -38.40 -3.63
N LYS A 142 -12.75 -37.71 -2.99
CA LYS A 142 -13.04 -36.73 -1.96
C LYS A 142 -13.45 -35.44 -2.67
N TYR A 143 -14.74 -35.12 -2.59
CA TYR A 143 -15.27 -33.82 -2.96
C TYR A 143 -15.04 -32.86 -1.80
N GLU A 144 -13.82 -32.34 -1.69
CA GLU A 144 -13.47 -31.32 -0.69
C GLU A 144 -13.47 -29.95 -1.38
N LEU A 145 -14.15 -28.97 -0.76
CA LEU A 145 -14.12 -27.58 -1.21
C LEU A 145 -12.69 -27.03 -1.10
N GLU A 146 -12.34 -26.14 -2.03
CA GLU A 146 -11.03 -25.50 -2.01
C GLU A 146 -11.00 -24.42 -0.91
N LEU A 147 -9.89 -24.31 -0.19
CA LEU A 147 -9.69 -23.29 0.83
C LEU A 147 -8.64 -22.27 0.37
N PRO A 148 -8.66 -21.02 0.89
CA PRO A 148 -7.67 -20.02 0.54
C PRO A 148 -6.25 -20.41 0.97
N ASP A 149 -5.29 -20.23 0.06
CA ASP A 149 -3.87 -20.50 0.30
C ASP A 149 -3.14 -19.26 0.81
N GLU A 150 -2.56 -19.36 2.01
CA GLU A 150 -1.86 -18.27 2.70
C GLU A 150 -0.71 -17.66 1.89
N LYS A 151 0.03 -18.50 1.17
CA LYS A 151 1.27 -18.15 0.46
C LYS A 151 1.05 -17.20 -0.72
N ILE A 152 -0.18 -17.08 -1.20
CA ILE A 152 -0.50 -16.19 -2.33
C ILE A 152 -0.18 -14.74 -1.95
N LEU A 153 -0.46 -14.34 -0.70
CA LEU A 153 -0.22 -12.96 -0.25
C LEU A 153 1.25 -12.57 -0.25
N ASP A 154 2.16 -13.50 0.07
CA ASP A 154 3.61 -13.25 0.10
C ASP A 154 4.17 -12.94 -1.29
N SER A 155 3.51 -13.44 -2.34
CA SER A 155 3.87 -13.14 -3.73
C SER A 155 3.32 -11.79 -4.22
N LEU A 156 2.25 -11.30 -3.57
CA LEU A 156 1.52 -10.10 -3.99
C LEU A 156 1.99 -8.83 -3.26
N PHE A 157 2.44 -8.95 -2.01
CA PHE A 157 2.79 -7.81 -1.19
C PHE A 157 4.23 -7.85 -0.71
N THR A 158 4.87 -6.68 -0.70
CA THR A 158 6.20 -6.53 -0.12
C THR A 158 6.08 -6.40 1.40
N ALA A 159 7.12 -6.81 2.14
CA ALA A 159 7.20 -6.66 3.60
C ALA A 159 6.87 -5.23 4.14
N PRO A 160 7.35 -4.11 3.55
CA PRO A 160 6.97 -2.77 4.01
C PRO A 160 5.51 -2.43 3.78
N GLU A 161 4.83 -3.07 2.81
CA GLU A 161 3.42 -2.81 2.52
C GLU A 161 2.46 -3.40 3.58
N ARG A 162 2.97 -4.27 4.47
CA ARG A 162 2.20 -4.91 5.55
C ARG A 162 0.87 -5.49 5.04
N TYR A 163 0.91 -6.18 3.90
CA TYR A 163 -0.24 -6.81 3.22
C TYR A 163 -1.40 -5.85 2.91
N GLY A 164 -1.09 -4.63 2.45
CA GLY A 164 -2.08 -3.63 2.03
C GLY A 164 -2.45 -2.59 3.08
N ALA A 165 -1.91 -2.69 4.29
CA ALA A 165 -2.10 -1.68 5.34
C ALA A 165 -1.23 -0.43 5.12
N CYS A 166 -0.10 -0.57 4.42
CA CYS A 166 0.87 0.49 4.22
C CYS A 166 1.33 0.53 2.75
N LEU A 167 1.69 1.73 2.29
CA LEU A 167 2.33 2.00 1.01
C LEU A 167 3.85 1.99 1.19
N ASP A 168 4.55 1.35 0.27
CA ASP A 168 6.00 1.42 0.15
C ASP A 168 6.39 2.68 -0.64
N MET A 169 6.81 3.72 0.07
CA MET A 169 7.18 5.01 -0.49
C MET A 169 8.69 5.22 -0.57
N GLU A 170 9.51 4.29 -0.08
CA GLU A 170 10.96 4.46 0.01
C GLU A 170 11.59 4.52 -1.39
N SER A 171 11.16 3.61 -2.27
CA SER A 171 11.64 3.58 -3.65
C SER A 171 11.27 4.86 -4.43
N HIS A 172 10.09 5.41 -4.18
CA HIS A 172 9.61 6.64 -4.80
C HIS A 172 10.29 7.88 -4.23
N TYR A 173 10.57 7.89 -2.93
CA TYR A 173 11.37 8.95 -2.31
C TYR A 173 12.80 8.99 -2.86
N ASN A 174 13.41 7.83 -3.12
CA ASN A 174 14.74 7.79 -3.74
C ASN A 174 14.74 8.43 -5.13
N ARG A 175 13.72 8.15 -5.96
CA ARG A 175 13.55 8.80 -7.27
C ARG A 175 13.30 10.31 -7.14
N TYR A 176 12.48 10.72 -6.18
CA TYR A 176 12.30 12.14 -5.86
C TYR A 176 13.62 12.80 -5.45
N SER A 177 14.40 12.15 -4.58
CA SER A 177 15.72 12.65 -4.17
C SER A 177 16.66 12.77 -5.36
N LEU A 178 16.65 11.82 -6.30
CA LEU A 178 17.47 11.90 -7.51
C LEU A 178 17.09 13.10 -8.37
N PHE A 179 15.80 13.31 -8.62
CA PHE A 179 15.27 14.48 -9.34
C PHE A 179 15.70 15.81 -8.68
N ILE A 180 15.60 15.90 -7.35
CA ILE A 180 16.01 17.10 -6.61
C ILE A 180 17.53 17.32 -6.68
N ILE A 181 18.32 16.25 -6.58
CA ILE A 181 19.78 16.33 -6.67
C ILE A 181 20.19 16.80 -8.06
N GLU A 182 19.63 16.20 -9.12
CA GLU A 182 19.94 16.56 -10.51
C GLU A 182 19.65 18.04 -10.80
N THR A 183 18.49 18.53 -10.37
CA THR A 183 18.13 19.95 -10.55
C THR A 183 19.03 20.88 -9.74
N ASN A 184 19.47 20.47 -8.55
CA ASN A 184 20.43 21.22 -7.76
C ASN A 184 21.86 21.18 -8.33
N THR A 185 22.28 20.07 -8.96
CA THR A 185 23.58 20.00 -9.65
C THR A 185 23.59 20.89 -10.88
N LEU A 186 22.49 20.97 -11.64
CA LEU A 186 22.38 21.93 -12.73
C LEU A 186 22.50 23.38 -12.23
N LYS A 187 21.91 23.69 -11.07
CA LYS A 187 22.08 25.00 -10.42
C LYS A 187 23.55 25.28 -10.07
N SER A 188 24.28 24.30 -9.53
CA SER A 188 25.70 24.48 -9.25
C SER A 188 26.55 24.61 -10.52
N ASP A 189 26.25 23.83 -11.55
CA ASP A 189 26.99 23.81 -12.81
C ASP A 189 26.78 25.11 -13.61
N CYS A 190 25.60 25.72 -13.46
CA CYS A 190 25.32 27.06 -13.97
C CYS A 190 26.20 28.11 -13.31
N SER A 191 26.36 28.03 -11.98
CA SER A 191 27.20 28.95 -11.21
C SER A 191 28.70 28.76 -11.45
N SER A 192 29.14 27.54 -11.79
CA SER A 192 30.53 27.22 -12.13
C SER A 192 30.86 27.50 -13.61
N GLY A 193 29.85 27.69 -14.45
CA GLY A 193 29.99 28.00 -15.87
C GLY A 193 30.31 26.79 -16.76
N THR A 194 30.03 25.57 -16.30
CA THR A 194 30.34 24.31 -17.02
C THR A 194 29.17 23.77 -17.86
N LEU A 195 28.02 24.46 -17.91
CA LEU A 195 26.87 24.07 -18.73
C LEU A 195 27.02 24.53 -20.18
N ASP A 196 26.97 23.58 -21.11
CA ASP A 196 27.13 23.81 -22.55
C ASP A 196 25.86 24.33 -23.25
N ASP A 197 24.66 24.02 -22.72
CA ASP A 197 23.37 24.44 -23.30
C ASP A 197 22.94 25.84 -22.79
N GLU A 198 23.07 26.86 -23.63
CA GLU A 198 22.78 28.27 -23.31
C GLU A 198 21.30 28.51 -22.91
N ALA A 199 20.37 27.76 -23.51
CA ALA A 199 18.95 27.84 -23.18
C ALA A 199 18.65 27.32 -21.75
N VAL A 200 19.24 26.18 -21.37
CA VAL A 200 19.12 25.60 -20.02
C VAL A 200 19.75 26.54 -18.99
N LYS A 201 20.93 27.08 -19.31
CA LYS A 201 21.63 28.05 -18.47
C LYS A 201 20.78 29.28 -18.18
N SER A 202 20.17 29.89 -19.20
CA SER A 202 19.31 31.07 -19.04
C SER A 202 18.11 30.82 -18.11
N LEU A 203 17.53 29.61 -18.18
CA LEU A 203 16.35 29.26 -17.38
C LEU A 203 16.72 28.96 -15.94
N VAL A 204 17.85 28.27 -15.70
CA VAL A 204 18.40 28.07 -14.37
C VAL A 204 18.75 29.40 -13.73
N GLU A 205 19.40 30.33 -14.44
CA GLU A 205 19.69 31.67 -13.91
C GLU A 205 18.42 32.45 -13.55
N THR A 206 17.37 32.34 -14.37
CA THR A 206 16.13 33.13 -14.21
C THR A 206 15.21 32.59 -13.11
N TYR A 207 15.10 31.26 -12.95
CA TYR A 207 14.07 30.65 -12.11
C TYR A 207 14.60 29.80 -10.95
N SER A 208 15.92 29.55 -10.85
CA SER A 208 16.46 28.65 -9.80
C SER A 208 16.61 29.29 -8.42
N GLU A 209 16.48 30.62 -8.29
CA GLU A 209 16.66 31.32 -7.02
C GLU A 209 15.66 30.85 -5.94
N GLY A 210 14.46 30.44 -6.34
CA GLY A 210 13.39 29.97 -5.45
C GLY A 210 13.33 28.46 -5.21
N TRP A 211 14.23 27.65 -5.80
CA TRP A 211 14.13 26.20 -5.68
C TRP A 211 14.51 25.70 -4.28
N ASP A 212 13.57 24.98 -3.67
CA ASP A 212 13.75 24.37 -2.37
C ASP A 212 14.76 23.21 -2.37
N ASN A 213 15.35 22.99 -1.19
CA ASN A 213 16.24 21.87 -0.92
C ASN A 213 15.47 20.56 -0.78
N ARG A 214 16.21 19.45 -0.81
CA ARG A 214 15.65 18.10 -0.63
C ARG A 214 14.93 17.99 0.71
N LEU A 215 13.65 17.61 0.64
CA LEU A 215 12.83 17.25 1.79
C LEU A 215 13.33 15.97 2.45
N GLU A 216 13.20 15.88 3.77
CA GLU A 216 13.39 14.62 4.49
C GLU A 216 12.25 13.64 4.21
N TYR A 217 12.48 12.34 4.38
CA TYR A 217 11.49 11.30 4.06
C TYR A 217 10.15 11.48 4.81
N TYR A 218 10.18 11.85 6.09
CA TYR A 218 8.97 12.12 6.86
C TYR A 218 8.17 13.32 6.30
N GLN A 219 8.87 14.40 5.95
CA GLN A 219 8.26 15.57 5.34
C GLN A 219 7.66 15.21 3.98
N PHE A 220 8.39 14.45 3.17
CA PHE A 220 7.91 13.90 1.91
C PHE A 220 6.60 13.11 2.09
N LEU A 221 6.54 12.15 3.04
CA LEU A 221 5.31 11.38 3.30
C LEU A 221 4.12 12.26 3.69
N SER A 222 4.34 13.29 4.52
CA SER A 222 3.28 14.20 4.93
C SER A 222 2.79 15.12 3.80
N MET A 223 3.67 15.48 2.87
CA MET A 223 3.40 16.47 1.83
C MET A 223 3.17 15.84 0.45
N ILE A 224 3.40 14.54 0.25
CA ILE A 224 3.32 13.88 -1.08
C ILE A 224 1.97 14.11 -1.78
N ASN A 225 0.89 14.24 -1.01
CA ASN A 225 -0.43 14.55 -1.53
C ASN A 225 -0.51 15.93 -2.21
N THR A 226 0.29 16.91 -1.81
CA THR A 226 0.29 18.27 -2.41
C THR A 226 1.62 18.63 -3.08
N LEU A 227 2.67 17.86 -2.83
CA LEU A 227 4.04 18.12 -3.25
C LEU A 227 4.11 18.25 -4.77
N LEU A 228 3.61 17.24 -5.49
CA LEU A 228 3.70 17.19 -6.95
C LEU A 228 2.81 18.26 -7.61
N THR A 229 1.63 18.54 -7.07
CA THR A 229 0.65 19.45 -7.71
C THR A 229 0.84 20.92 -7.36
N VAL A 230 1.39 21.24 -6.18
CA VAL A 230 1.44 22.62 -5.65
C VAL A 230 2.86 23.09 -5.34
N GLU A 231 3.69 22.26 -4.72
CA GLU A 231 4.97 22.71 -4.14
C GLU A 231 6.12 22.65 -5.15
N VAL A 232 6.16 21.65 -6.03
CA VAL A 232 7.23 21.54 -7.04
C VAL A 232 7.05 22.58 -8.14
N ASP A 233 8.05 23.44 -8.32
CA ASP A 233 8.08 24.47 -9.36
C ASP A 233 7.94 23.90 -10.78
N ALA A 234 7.11 24.54 -11.61
CA ALA A 234 6.80 24.06 -12.95
C ALA A 234 8.04 24.08 -13.87
N PHE A 235 8.89 25.08 -13.73
CA PHE A 235 10.16 25.19 -14.45
C PHE A 235 11.18 24.12 -14.02
N ARG A 236 11.11 23.67 -12.76
CA ARG A 236 11.94 22.57 -12.26
C ARG A 236 11.53 21.23 -12.88
N LYS A 237 10.22 21.01 -13.04
CA LYS A 237 9.66 19.83 -13.73
C LYS A 237 10.07 19.78 -15.20
N LEU A 238 10.11 20.93 -15.88
CA LEU A 238 10.48 21.00 -17.29
C LEU A 238 11.94 20.67 -17.57
N LEU A 239 12.85 21.15 -16.72
CA LEU A 239 14.28 20.93 -16.90
C LEU A 239 14.68 19.47 -16.72
N ALA A 240 14.07 18.80 -15.74
CA ALA A 240 14.32 17.41 -15.43
C ALA A 240 13.09 16.55 -15.80
N PHE A 241 12.52 16.79 -16.99
CA PHE A 241 11.25 16.19 -17.40
C PHE A 241 11.30 14.67 -17.50
N ARG A 242 12.40 14.08 -17.98
CA ARG A 242 12.54 12.62 -18.06
C ARG A 242 12.63 11.96 -16.69
N THR A 243 13.46 12.49 -15.79
CA THR A 243 13.61 11.93 -14.44
C THR A 243 12.37 12.17 -13.60
N TYR A 244 11.75 13.35 -13.72
CA TYR A 244 10.45 13.65 -13.11
C TYR A 244 9.32 12.78 -13.68
N GLY A 245 9.24 12.62 -15.00
CA GLY A 245 8.27 11.77 -15.67
C GLY A 245 8.35 10.33 -15.18
N SER A 246 9.56 9.76 -15.08
CA SER A 246 9.76 8.42 -14.50
C SER A 246 9.25 8.31 -13.06
N LEU A 247 9.48 9.32 -12.21
CA LEU A 247 8.97 9.35 -10.84
C LEU A 247 7.43 9.30 -10.81
N VAL A 248 6.78 10.14 -11.61
CA VAL A 248 5.32 10.28 -11.63
C VAL A 248 4.66 9.05 -12.24
N GLU A 249 5.15 8.56 -13.37
CA GLU A 249 4.60 7.36 -14.03
C GLU A 249 4.74 6.11 -13.15
N GLU A 250 5.92 5.91 -12.55
CA GLU A 250 6.15 4.77 -11.67
C GLU A 250 5.31 4.87 -10.39
N LEU A 251 5.19 6.06 -9.77
CA LEU A 251 4.35 6.26 -8.59
C LEU A 251 2.86 6.05 -8.92
N ALA A 252 2.37 6.56 -10.05
CA ALA A 252 0.99 6.33 -10.50
C ALA A 252 0.73 4.83 -10.72
N SER A 253 1.60 4.15 -11.46
CA SER A 253 1.47 2.71 -11.72
C SER A 253 1.52 1.86 -10.44
N TYR A 254 2.36 2.26 -9.47
CA TYR A 254 2.46 1.62 -8.17
C TYR A 254 1.17 1.78 -7.37
N LEU A 255 0.64 3.00 -7.24
CA LEU A 255 -0.58 3.27 -6.47
C LEU A 255 -1.78 2.53 -7.06
N GLU A 256 -1.89 2.51 -8.39
CA GLU A 256 -2.93 1.74 -9.09
C GLU A 256 -2.81 0.24 -8.85
N GLY A 257 -1.59 -0.29 -9.02
CA GLY A 257 -1.32 -1.70 -8.77
C GLY A 257 -1.60 -2.07 -7.31
N PHE A 258 -1.18 -1.23 -6.36
CA PHE A 258 -1.40 -1.43 -4.94
C PHE A 258 -2.89 -1.51 -4.61
N TYR A 259 -3.69 -0.57 -5.11
CA TYR A 259 -5.13 -0.62 -4.90
C TYR A 259 -5.77 -1.86 -5.52
N LYS A 260 -5.41 -2.22 -6.77
CA LYS A 260 -5.92 -3.45 -7.41
C LYS A 260 -5.56 -4.70 -6.61
N ARG A 261 -4.40 -4.73 -5.95
CA ARG A 261 -4.02 -5.83 -5.05
C ARG A 261 -4.81 -5.81 -3.73
N CYS A 262 -5.14 -4.63 -3.18
CA CYS A 262 -5.90 -4.52 -1.94
C CYS A 262 -7.41 -4.74 -2.11
N HIS A 263 -7.95 -4.38 -3.29
CA HIS A 263 -9.38 -4.41 -3.61
C HIS A 263 -9.60 -5.04 -4.98
N PRO A 264 -9.35 -6.35 -5.10
CA PRO A 264 -9.26 -6.95 -6.42
C PRO A 264 -10.66 -7.16 -7.04
N LEU A 265 -11.73 -7.15 -6.23
CA LEU A 265 -13.13 -7.21 -6.67
C LEU A 265 -13.69 -5.88 -7.21
N GLU A 266 -13.03 -4.74 -6.97
CA GLU A 266 -13.53 -3.40 -7.33
C GLU A 266 -12.59 -2.61 -8.28
N PRO A 267 -12.12 -3.17 -9.40
CA PRO A 267 -11.20 -2.46 -10.30
C PRO A 267 -11.83 -1.23 -10.95
N GLU A 268 -13.16 -1.25 -11.15
CA GLU A 268 -13.94 -0.20 -11.81
C GLU A 268 -13.86 1.16 -11.10
N LYS A 269 -13.56 1.19 -9.79
CA LYS A 269 -13.45 2.46 -9.05
C LYS A 269 -12.27 3.31 -9.55
N ILE A 270 -11.13 2.68 -9.85
CA ILE A 270 -9.97 3.39 -10.43
C ILE A 270 -10.30 3.87 -11.83
N GLU A 271 -10.92 3.01 -12.64
CA GLU A 271 -11.21 3.31 -14.04
C GLU A 271 -12.14 4.53 -14.15
N ARG A 272 -13.18 4.57 -13.32
CA ARG A 272 -14.07 5.74 -13.21
C ARG A 272 -13.32 7.02 -12.84
N VAL A 273 -12.49 6.98 -11.79
CA VAL A 273 -11.69 8.15 -11.37
C VAL A 273 -10.77 8.62 -12.50
N LYS A 274 -10.13 7.69 -13.24
CA LYS A 274 -9.27 8.03 -14.36
C LYS A 274 -10.02 8.67 -15.53
N GLU A 275 -11.19 8.14 -15.87
CA GLU A 275 -12.02 8.68 -16.94
C GLU A 275 -12.52 10.09 -16.61
N GLU A 276 -13.02 10.28 -15.38
CA GLU A 276 -13.41 11.60 -14.88
C GLU A 276 -12.25 12.61 -14.95
N LEU A 277 -11.05 12.21 -14.52
CA LEU A 277 -9.87 13.07 -14.59
C LEU A 277 -9.42 13.41 -16.00
N LYS A 278 -9.54 12.48 -16.96
CA LYS A 278 -9.21 12.74 -18.37
C LYS A 278 -10.12 13.82 -18.95
N VAL A 279 -11.42 13.73 -18.69
CA VAL A 279 -12.40 14.74 -19.12
C VAL A 279 -12.12 16.09 -18.48
N GLU A 280 -11.92 16.12 -17.15
CA GLU A 280 -11.59 17.36 -16.42
C GLU A 280 -10.27 17.98 -16.92
N MET A 281 -9.29 17.16 -17.31
CA MET A 281 -8.00 17.62 -17.83
C MET A 281 -8.12 18.26 -19.21
N ASP A 282 -8.91 17.70 -20.12
CA ASP A 282 -9.10 18.29 -21.45
C ASP A 282 -9.73 19.69 -21.36
N GLU A 283 -10.70 19.85 -20.44
CA GLU A 283 -11.29 21.15 -20.11
C GLU A 283 -10.25 22.11 -19.51
N PHE A 284 -9.47 21.64 -18.53
CA PHE A 284 -8.43 22.43 -17.87
C PHE A 284 -7.34 22.88 -18.85
N TRP A 285 -6.85 21.98 -19.69
CA TRP A 285 -5.80 22.29 -20.67
C TRP A 285 -6.27 23.33 -21.69
N SER A 286 -7.53 23.22 -22.14
CA SER A 286 -8.16 24.21 -23.03
C SER A 286 -8.28 25.61 -22.39
N LEU A 287 -8.48 25.68 -21.07
CA LEU A 287 -8.47 26.93 -20.32
C LEU A 287 -7.05 27.47 -20.11
N LEU A 288 -6.10 26.58 -19.89
CA LEU A 288 -4.70 26.92 -19.64
C LEU A 288 -4.03 27.47 -20.91
N GLU A 289 -4.34 26.95 -22.09
CA GLU A 289 -3.91 27.52 -23.38
C GLU A 289 -4.44 28.95 -23.60
N LYS A 290 -5.68 29.24 -23.19
CA LYS A 290 -6.28 30.58 -23.30
C LYS A 290 -5.63 31.60 -22.37
N GLU A 291 -5.24 31.16 -21.17
CA GLU A 291 -4.65 32.00 -20.11
C GLU A 291 -3.11 31.90 -20.05
N ALA A 292 -2.48 31.22 -21.01
CA ALA A 292 -1.04 31.07 -21.12
C ALA A 292 -0.23 32.39 -20.97
N PRO A 293 -0.65 33.55 -21.54
CA PRO A 293 0.09 34.80 -21.36
C PRO A 293 -0.04 35.41 -19.95
N SER A 294 -1.02 34.97 -19.16
CA SER A 294 -1.26 35.44 -17.79
C SER A 294 -0.43 34.67 -16.73
N LEU A 295 0.27 33.59 -17.12
CA LEU A 295 1.05 32.73 -16.24
C LEU A 295 2.48 33.28 -16.04
N VAL A 296 2.64 34.18 -15.08
CA VAL A 296 3.95 34.78 -14.73
C VAL A 296 4.57 34.04 -13.54
N SER A 297 5.89 33.85 -13.55
CA SER A 297 6.62 33.35 -12.38
C SER A 297 6.66 34.41 -11.28
N VAL A 298 6.72 33.97 -10.03
CA VAL A 298 6.76 34.88 -8.87
C VAL A 298 7.98 35.82 -8.93
N GLY A 299 9.10 35.42 -9.54
CA GLY A 299 10.32 36.24 -9.66
C GLY A 299 10.26 37.35 -10.71
N GLN A 300 9.44 37.23 -11.77
CA GLN A 300 9.36 38.25 -12.83
C GLN A 300 8.48 39.46 -12.45
N GLU A 301 7.45 39.27 -11.62
CA GLU A 301 6.53 40.36 -11.21
C GLU A 301 7.15 41.38 -10.25
N GLU A 302 8.21 41.02 -9.50
CA GLU A 302 8.89 41.98 -8.60
C GLU A 302 9.62 43.08 -9.36
N SER A 303 10.01 42.83 -10.62
CA SER A 303 10.65 43.83 -11.48
C SER A 303 9.68 44.88 -12.04
N ASP A 304 8.39 44.55 -12.14
CA ASP A 304 7.36 45.42 -12.76
C ASP A 304 6.50 46.19 -11.73
N SER A 305 6.63 45.85 -10.45
CA SER A 305 5.78 46.40 -9.38
C SER A 305 6.40 47.62 -8.68
N LEU A 306 6.68 48.68 -9.45
CA LEU A 306 6.99 50.03 -8.94
C LEU A 306 5.72 50.88 -8.73
N MET A 307 4.63 50.32 -8.20
CA MET A 307 3.54 51.11 -7.61
C MET A 307 2.76 50.28 -6.60
N GLY A 308 2.69 50.79 -5.37
CA GLY A 308 2.04 50.12 -4.26
C GLY A 308 0.53 50.03 -4.43
N ASP A 309 0.00 48.82 -4.33
CA ASP A 309 -1.35 48.61 -3.83
C ASP A 309 -1.45 47.33 -3.00
N LYS A 310 -2.32 47.38 -1.99
CA LYS A 310 -2.35 46.47 -0.84
C LYS A 310 -2.45 44.98 -1.25
N ARG A 311 -1.37 44.23 -0.98
CA ARG A 311 -1.20 42.79 -1.25
C ARG A 311 -2.25 41.95 -0.48
N LYS A 312 -3.36 41.58 -1.14
CA LYS A 312 -3.96 40.26 -0.87
C LYS A 312 -2.92 39.22 -1.29
N SER A 313 -2.60 38.25 -0.45
CA SER A 313 -1.66 37.17 -0.81
C SER A 313 -2.12 36.55 -2.14
N LYS A 314 -1.35 36.78 -3.21
CA LYS A 314 -1.62 36.14 -4.51
C LYS A 314 -1.45 34.63 -4.30
N GLN A 315 -2.42 33.84 -4.76
CA GLN A 315 -2.33 32.39 -4.66
C GLN A 315 -1.33 31.90 -5.71
N VAL A 316 -0.37 31.07 -5.28
CA VAL A 316 0.72 30.53 -6.09
C VAL A 316 0.63 29.01 -6.06
N SER A 317 0.90 28.35 -7.19
CA SER A 317 1.09 26.90 -7.29
C SER A 317 2.17 26.61 -8.33
N CYS A 318 3.06 25.66 -8.05
CA CYS A 318 4.21 25.31 -8.89
C CYS A 318 5.08 26.53 -9.27
N GLY A 319 5.23 27.51 -8.37
CA GLY A 319 6.00 28.74 -8.61
C GLY A 319 5.34 29.75 -9.55
N LEU A 320 4.08 29.51 -9.97
CA LEU A 320 3.31 30.35 -10.89
C LEU A 320 2.13 31.03 -10.17
N VAL A 321 1.85 32.27 -10.53
CA VAL A 321 0.67 33.00 -10.04
C VAL A 321 -0.59 32.44 -10.68
N ILE A 322 -1.56 32.01 -9.88
CA ILE A 322 -2.77 31.34 -10.39
C ILE A 322 -3.76 32.37 -10.98
N PRO A 323 -4.09 32.29 -12.29
CA PRO A 323 -5.12 33.12 -12.90
C PRO A 323 -6.49 32.87 -12.26
N PRO A 324 -7.35 33.89 -12.08
CA PRO A 324 -8.70 33.73 -11.51
C PRO A 324 -9.54 32.55 -12.06
N PRO A 325 -9.58 32.26 -13.38
CA PRO A 325 -10.38 31.15 -13.91
C PRO A 325 -9.83 29.78 -13.51
N LEU A 326 -8.52 29.65 -13.27
CA LEU A 326 -7.86 28.37 -12.98
C LEU A 326 -7.84 28.03 -11.47
N ARG A 327 -8.24 28.94 -10.58
CA ARG A 327 -8.16 28.76 -9.12
C ARG A 327 -8.90 27.55 -8.56
N LYS A 328 -9.97 27.10 -9.23
CA LYS A 328 -10.70 25.91 -8.81
C LYS A 328 -9.95 24.62 -9.16
N GLN A 329 -9.31 24.59 -10.32
CA GLN A 329 -8.64 23.41 -10.88
C GLN A 329 -7.16 23.31 -10.48
N ALA A 330 -6.50 24.42 -10.18
CA ALA A 330 -5.08 24.51 -9.79
C ALA A 330 -4.74 23.82 -8.44
N LYS A 331 -5.74 23.28 -7.72
CA LYS A 331 -5.52 22.40 -6.57
C LYS A 331 -5.42 20.93 -6.97
N LYS A 332 -6.13 20.54 -8.04
CA LYS A 332 -6.22 19.17 -8.56
C LYS A 332 -5.16 18.91 -9.63
N PHE A 333 -4.96 19.87 -10.52
CA PHE A 333 -4.01 19.81 -11.63
C PHE A 333 -2.84 20.75 -11.37
N SER A 334 -1.63 20.32 -11.74
CA SER A 334 -0.45 21.18 -11.70
C SER A 334 -0.48 22.23 -12.81
N LEU A 335 0.05 23.41 -12.51
CA LEU A 335 0.26 24.45 -13.51
C LEU A 335 1.57 24.22 -14.25
N TRP A 336 1.53 24.33 -15.57
CA TRP A 336 2.71 24.25 -16.46
C TRP A 336 2.84 25.54 -17.29
N PRO A 337 4.06 26.02 -17.57
CA PRO A 337 4.25 27.25 -18.31
C PRO A 337 4.14 26.98 -19.82
N VAL A 338 2.91 26.91 -20.32
CA VAL A 338 2.60 26.64 -21.74
C VAL A 338 3.19 27.68 -22.69
N HIS A 339 3.35 28.93 -22.25
CA HIS A 339 3.96 29.98 -23.07
C HIS A 339 5.44 29.73 -23.42
N VAL A 340 6.16 28.93 -22.63
CA VAL A 340 7.57 28.58 -22.92
C VAL A 340 7.73 27.14 -23.39
N LEU A 341 6.70 26.30 -23.25
CA LEU A 341 6.72 24.89 -23.67
C LEU A 341 7.09 24.75 -25.16
N ASP A 342 6.50 25.56 -26.05
CA ASP A 342 6.79 25.53 -27.49
C ASP A 342 8.25 25.86 -27.84
N GLN A 343 8.95 26.63 -26.98
CA GLN A 343 10.35 26.99 -27.18
C GLN A 343 11.31 25.85 -26.77
N PHE A 344 10.82 24.92 -25.94
CA PHE A 344 11.61 23.86 -25.34
C PHE A 344 11.30 22.47 -25.89
N ILE A 345 10.21 22.32 -26.64
CA ILE A 345 9.95 21.11 -27.42
C ILE A 345 10.96 21.03 -28.55
N ARG A 346 11.95 20.13 -28.41
CA ARG A 346 12.96 19.87 -29.44
C ARG A 346 12.64 18.54 -30.16
N PRO A 347 12.11 18.57 -31.39
CA PRO A 347 11.76 17.34 -32.11
C PRO A 347 12.98 16.52 -32.58
N ASP A 348 14.17 17.13 -32.69
CA ASP A 348 15.32 16.54 -33.40
C ASP A 348 16.40 15.88 -32.51
N GLY A 349 16.15 15.64 -31.21
CA GLY A 349 17.13 14.98 -30.33
C GLY A 349 18.47 15.71 -30.18
N ALA A 350 18.56 16.97 -30.64
CA ALA A 350 19.73 17.83 -30.49
C ALA A 350 19.54 18.75 -29.27
N GLY A 351 20.18 18.39 -28.15
CA GLY A 351 20.13 19.16 -26.91
C GLY A 351 20.15 18.29 -25.67
N TYR A 352 20.01 18.92 -24.51
CA TYR A 352 19.84 18.25 -23.22
C TYR A 352 18.73 17.18 -23.24
N ASP A 353 19.10 15.91 -23.06
CA ASP A 353 18.24 14.72 -23.26
C ASP A 353 16.98 14.69 -22.36
N ASN A 354 17.00 15.45 -21.27
CA ASN A 354 15.96 15.45 -20.25
C ASN A 354 14.73 16.31 -20.58
N LEU A 355 14.72 17.05 -21.70
CA LEU A 355 13.59 17.89 -22.13
C LEU A 355 12.42 17.08 -22.76
N PRO A 356 11.19 17.62 -22.72
CA PRO A 356 10.01 17.02 -23.35
C PRO A 356 10.12 17.02 -24.89
N LYS A 357 9.66 15.95 -25.54
CA LYS A 357 9.66 15.81 -27.01
C LYS A 357 8.35 16.26 -27.65
N SER A 358 7.25 16.25 -26.90
CA SER A 358 5.95 16.72 -27.38
C SER A 358 5.07 17.29 -26.26
N VAL A 359 4.09 18.10 -26.64
CA VAL A 359 3.05 18.62 -25.71
C VAL A 359 2.23 17.47 -25.13
N GLU A 360 1.96 16.40 -25.90
CA GLU A 360 1.21 15.25 -25.40
C GLU A 360 1.95 14.52 -24.26
N GLU A 361 3.29 14.42 -24.29
CA GLU A 361 4.06 13.84 -23.18
C GLU A 361 3.84 14.65 -21.89
N VAL A 362 3.85 15.98 -22.00
CA VAL A 362 3.62 16.86 -20.85
C VAL A 362 2.21 16.70 -20.32
N LYS A 363 1.22 16.61 -21.21
CA LYS A 363 -0.18 16.35 -20.84
C LYS A 363 -0.35 15.00 -20.13
N GLN A 364 0.37 13.97 -20.57
CA GLN A 364 0.39 12.65 -19.91
C GLN A 364 0.98 12.72 -18.50
N VAL A 365 2.08 13.44 -18.31
CA VAL A 365 2.67 13.66 -16.97
C VAL A 365 1.71 14.45 -16.07
N CYS A 366 1.07 15.50 -16.59
CA CYS A 366 0.03 16.24 -15.84
C CYS A 366 -1.13 15.34 -15.40
N LEU A 367 -1.60 14.46 -16.30
CA LEU A 367 -2.64 13.48 -15.98
C LEU A 367 -2.16 12.52 -14.90
N ALA A 368 -0.94 12.00 -15.01
CA ALA A 368 -0.38 11.09 -14.03
C ALA A 368 -0.24 11.76 -12.64
N GLU A 369 0.20 13.02 -12.56
CA GLU A 369 0.20 13.79 -11.31
C GLU A 369 -1.20 13.94 -10.71
N ALA A 370 -2.19 14.29 -11.53
CA ALA A 370 -3.57 14.43 -11.09
C ALA A 370 -4.16 13.09 -10.63
N THR A 371 -3.79 11.97 -11.27
CA THR A 371 -4.20 10.63 -10.81
C THR A 371 -3.60 10.30 -9.46
N ILE A 372 -2.32 10.60 -9.22
CA ILE A 372 -1.68 10.39 -7.91
C ILE A 372 -2.41 11.22 -6.84
N PHE A 373 -2.63 12.50 -7.12
CA PHE A 373 -3.36 13.40 -6.23
C PHE A 373 -4.75 12.86 -5.88
N ALA A 374 -5.52 12.49 -6.90
CA ALA A 374 -6.88 11.99 -6.72
C ALA A 374 -6.90 10.66 -5.94
N LEU A 375 -6.00 9.73 -6.25
CA LEU A 375 -5.89 8.45 -5.55
C LEU A 375 -5.50 8.63 -4.09
N LEU A 376 -4.49 9.45 -3.79
CA LEU A 376 -4.03 9.70 -2.43
C LEU A 376 -5.03 10.52 -1.59
N GLN A 377 -5.84 11.38 -2.23
CA GLN A 377 -6.85 12.16 -1.53
C GLN A 377 -8.16 11.39 -1.28
N THR A 378 -8.55 10.48 -2.18
CA THR A 378 -9.85 9.81 -2.12
C THR A 378 -9.75 8.37 -1.62
N ILE A 379 -9.18 7.49 -2.44
CA ILE A 379 -9.25 6.04 -2.24
C ILE A 379 -8.16 5.52 -1.30
N LEU A 380 -6.94 6.05 -1.42
CA LEU A 380 -5.76 5.61 -0.66
C LEU A 380 -5.43 6.52 0.53
N PHE A 381 -6.34 7.42 0.89
CA PHE A 381 -6.14 8.37 1.98
C PHE A 381 -5.87 7.68 3.32
N ASP A 382 -6.66 6.66 3.64
CA ASP A 382 -6.52 5.91 4.89
C ASP A 382 -5.21 5.13 4.94
N SER A 383 -4.83 4.47 3.84
CA SER A 383 -3.55 3.77 3.70
C SER A 383 -2.38 4.74 3.86
N LEU A 384 -2.42 5.93 3.24
CA LEU A 384 -1.39 6.95 3.39
C LEU A 384 -1.30 7.44 4.85
N LYS A 385 -2.44 7.70 5.51
CA LYS A 385 -2.44 8.09 6.92
C LYS A 385 -1.89 6.99 7.83
N GLN A 386 -2.21 5.74 7.54
CA GLN A 386 -1.67 4.59 8.26
C GLN A 386 -0.16 4.46 8.07
N THR A 387 0.38 4.72 6.86
CA THR A 387 1.84 4.75 6.64
C THR A 387 2.53 5.83 7.46
N GLU A 388 1.96 7.02 7.52
CA GLU A 388 2.55 8.14 8.26
C GLU A 388 2.66 7.80 9.76
N VAL A 389 1.59 7.23 10.32
CA VAL A 389 1.54 6.83 11.74
C VAL A 389 2.47 5.65 12.02
N THR A 390 2.47 4.62 11.17
CA THR A 390 3.34 3.45 11.36
C THR A 390 4.80 3.81 11.18
N PHE A 391 5.15 4.64 10.19
CA PHE A 391 6.51 5.14 10.00
C PHE A 391 7.02 5.88 11.23
N LEU A 392 6.25 6.84 11.74
CA LEU A 392 6.63 7.59 12.95
C LEU A 392 6.78 6.68 14.18
N ARG A 393 5.87 5.72 14.32
CA ARG A 393 5.91 4.75 15.41
C ARG A 393 7.15 3.87 15.31
N ASP A 394 7.43 3.33 14.13
CA ASP A 394 8.53 2.39 13.90
C ASP A 394 9.89 3.09 13.97
N TYR A 395 9.97 4.39 13.67
CA TYR A 395 11.20 5.21 13.84
C TYR A 395 11.72 5.22 15.30
N SER A 396 10.81 5.04 16.27
CA SER A 396 11.18 4.99 17.69
C SER A 396 11.45 3.58 18.23
N LYS A 397 11.24 2.53 17.42
CA LYS A 397 11.39 1.13 17.83
C LYS A 397 12.77 0.59 17.53
N THR A 398 13.17 -0.44 18.28
CA THR A 398 14.32 -1.27 17.90
C THR A 398 13.95 -2.26 16.80
N VAL A 399 14.94 -2.78 16.09
CA VAL A 399 14.74 -3.80 15.04
C VAL A 399 14.03 -5.04 15.60
N GLU A 400 14.42 -5.49 16.81
CA GLU A 400 13.80 -6.62 17.50
C GLU A 400 12.31 -6.38 17.79
N GLU A 401 11.94 -5.17 18.23
CA GLU A 401 10.55 -4.80 18.48
C GLU A 401 9.71 -4.81 17.19
N VAL A 402 10.28 -4.34 16.08
CA VAL A 402 9.62 -4.39 14.76
C VAL A 402 9.43 -5.83 14.28
N GLU A 403 10.40 -6.71 14.50
CA GLU A 403 10.29 -8.14 14.18
C GLU A 403 9.25 -8.85 15.04
N MET A 404 9.17 -8.54 16.34
CA MET A 404 8.13 -9.06 17.23
C MET A 404 6.73 -8.62 16.79
N ASP A 405 6.56 -7.38 16.34
CA ASP A 405 5.29 -6.91 15.81
C ASP A 405 4.88 -7.64 14.52
N ARG A 406 5.85 -7.96 13.65
CA ARG A 406 5.59 -8.78 12.45
C ARG A 406 5.16 -10.19 12.83
N ALA A 407 5.86 -10.83 13.77
CA ALA A 407 5.52 -12.16 14.25
C ALA A 407 4.13 -12.20 14.91
N ARG A 408 3.77 -11.15 15.65
CA ARG A 408 2.43 -11.01 16.24
C ARG A 408 1.35 -10.89 15.16
N GLY A 409 1.55 -10.03 14.16
CA GLY A 409 0.59 -9.86 13.07
C GLY A 409 0.43 -11.13 12.22
N GLU A 410 1.50 -11.90 12.05
CA GLU A 410 1.44 -13.23 11.41
C GLU A 410 0.61 -14.22 12.24
N LYS A 411 0.82 -14.26 13.55
CA LYS A 411 0.05 -15.12 14.45
C LYS A 411 -1.44 -14.75 14.44
N GLU A 412 -1.77 -13.46 14.58
CA GLU A 412 -3.15 -12.96 14.52
C GLU A 412 -3.86 -13.32 13.20
N PHE A 413 -3.10 -13.33 12.10
CA PHE A 413 -3.61 -13.78 10.80
C PHE A 413 -3.86 -15.28 10.74
N GLN A 414 -2.91 -16.10 11.19
CA GLN A 414 -3.06 -17.55 11.24
C GLN A 414 -4.21 -17.99 12.16
N ASP A 415 -4.38 -17.32 13.30
CA ASP A 415 -5.46 -17.61 14.23
C ASP A 415 -6.83 -17.26 13.61
N SER A 416 -6.91 -16.17 12.83
CA SER A 416 -8.12 -15.82 12.07
C SER A 416 -8.46 -16.86 11.00
N LEU A 417 -7.46 -17.44 10.32
CA LEU A 417 -7.68 -18.48 9.31
C LEU A 417 -8.09 -19.81 9.93
N LYS A 418 -7.46 -20.21 11.04
CA LYS A 418 -7.85 -21.42 11.79
C LYS A 418 -9.29 -21.30 12.28
N ALA A 419 -9.66 -20.14 12.82
CA ALA A 419 -11.02 -19.90 13.28
C ALA A 419 -12.05 -20.14 12.16
N VAL A 420 -11.83 -19.61 10.95
CA VAL A 420 -12.74 -19.87 9.82
C VAL A 420 -12.67 -21.32 9.36
N ARG A 421 -11.47 -21.91 9.26
CA ARG A 421 -11.27 -23.31 8.84
C ARG A 421 -11.98 -24.30 9.75
N ASP A 422 -11.95 -24.09 11.06
CA ASP A 422 -12.57 -24.99 12.05
C ASP A 422 -14.10 -24.97 11.95
N HIS A 423 -14.68 -23.88 11.43
CA HIS A 423 -16.12 -23.74 11.19
C HIS A 423 -16.52 -24.06 9.74
N CYS A 424 -15.55 -24.33 8.85
CA CYS A 424 -15.79 -24.77 7.49
C CYS A 424 -15.97 -26.30 7.44
N GLY A 425 -17.09 -26.76 6.89
CA GLY A 425 -17.33 -28.17 6.62
C GLY A 425 -16.62 -28.67 5.36
N ARG A 426 -16.60 -29.99 5.16
CA ARG A 426 -16.09 -30.60 3.90
C ARG A 426 -17.00 -30.35 2.70
N SER A 427 -18.30 -30.18 2.96
CA SER A 427 -19.34 -29.79 1.99
C SER A 427 -19.96 -28.45 2.39
N LEU A 428 -20.67 -27.81 1.45
CA LEU A 428 -21.40 -26.58 1.72
C LEU A 428 -22.47 -26.80 2.80
N GLU A 429 -23.23 -27.89 2.72
CA GLU A 429 -24.24 -28.27 3.73
C GLU A 429 -23.65 -28.38 5.13
N GLY A 430 -22.50 -29.06 5.28
CA GLY A 430 -21.82 -29.16 6.58
C GLY A 430 -21.30 -27.81 7.07
N THR A 431 -20.95 -26.90 6.15
CA THR A 431 -20.56 -25.53 6.49
C THR A 431 -21.77 -24.71 6.95
N ILE A 432 -22.92 -24.86 6.29
CA ILE A 432 -24.17 -24.21 6.69
C ILE A 432 -24.56 -24.65 8.10
N GLU A 433 -24.46 -25.94 8.41
CA GLU A 433 -24.74 -26.48 9.75
C GLU A 433 -23.81 -25.87 10.82
N LEU A 434 -22.49 -25.85 10.57
CA LEU A 434 -21.50 -25.30 11.50
C LEU A 434 -21.64 -23.79 11.66
N CYS A 435 -21.87 -23.07 10.56
CA CYS A 435 -22.12 -21.62 10.57
C CYS A 435 -23.40 -21.29 11.34
N ALA A 436 -24.48 -22.05 11.13
CA ALA A 436 -25.72 -21.90 11.90
C ALA A 436 -25.49 -22.12 13.39
N LYS A 437 -24.71 -23.15 13.78
CA LYS A 437 -24.33 -23.37 15.19
C LYS A 437 -23.50 -22.21 15.75
N TYR A 438 -22.54 -21.68 14.99
CA TYR A 438 -21.72 -20.55 15.39
C TYR A 438 -22.55 -19.28 15.62
N HIS A 439 -23.44 -18.94 14.68
CA HIS A 439 -24.33 -17.79 14.81
C HIS A 439 -25.34 -17.93 15.95
N LEU A 440 -25.86 -19.14 16.21
CA LEU A 440 -26.71 -19.42 17.38
C LEU A 440 -25.94 -19.24 18.70
N LYS A 441 -24.70 -19.73 18.77
CA LYS A 441 -23.81 -19.56 19.93
C LYS A 441 -23.48 -18.08 20.18
N GLY A 442 -23.23 -17.30 19.12
CA GLY A 442 -23.00 -15.85 19.18
C GLY A 442 -24.24 -15.03 19.56
N ALA A 443 -25.44 -15.49 19.18
CA ALA A 443 -26.71 -14.85 19.52
C ALA A 443 -27.23 -15.17 20.93
N GLY A 444 -26.48 -15.96 21.72
CA GLY A 444 -26.85 -16.30 23.10
C GLY A 444 -27.95 -17.36 23.22
N ALA A 445 -28.19 -18.16 22.18
CA ALA A 445 -29.05 -19.34 22.29
C ALA A 445 -28.24 -20.50 22.88
N GLU A 446 -28.48 -20.82 24.15
CA GLU A 446 -27.94 -22.03 24.79
C GLU A 446 -28.53 -23.26 24.07
N VAL A 447 -27.68 -23.97 23.32
CA VAL A 447 -27.98 -25.33 22.89
C VAL A 447 -27.45 -26.24 24.00
N ASP A 448 -28.36 -26.93 24.68
CA ASP A 448 -28.08 -27.90 25.74
C ASP A 448 -27.25 -29.07 25.20
N GLU A 449 -25.93 -28.92 25.12
CA GLU A 449 -24.99 -30.04 25.04
C GLU A 449 -24.50 -30.36 26.46
N GLU A 450 -25.06 -31.41 27.05
CA GLU A 450 -24.65 -32.03 28.32
C GLU A 450 -23.19 -32.55 28.23
N GLY A 451 -22.23 -31.63 28.29
CA GLY A 451 -20.80 -31.91 28.20
C GLY A 451 -19.90 -30.66 28.25
N ASP A 452 -20.47 -29.46 28.08
CA ASP A 452 -19.73 -28.20 27.85
C ASP A 452 -19.43 -27.38 29.12
N GLU A 453 -19.99 -27.73 30.29
CA GLU A 453 -19.75 -26.99 31.54
C GLU A 453 -18.31 -27.11 32.07
N GLU A 454 -17.66 -28.27 31.86
CA GLU A 454 -16.28 -28.48 32.34
C GLU A 454 -15.22 -27.89 31.39
N ALA A 455 -15.55 -27.75 30.10
CA ALA A 455 -14.73 -27.05 29.12
C ALA A 455 -14.85 -25.52 29.27
N LYS A 456 -16.08 -24.99 29.38
CA LYS A 456 -16.34 -23.56 29.66
C LYS A 456 -15.73 -23.08 30.97
N ARG A 457 -15.69 -23.94 32.01
CA ARG A 457 -15.02 -23.60 33.27
C ARG A 457 -13.50 -23.51 33.11
N LYS A 458 -12.89 -24.40 32.33
CA LYS A 458 -11.44 -24.35 32.04
C LYS A 458 -11.09 -23.20 31.11
N GLU A 459 -11.90 -22.92 30.09
CA GLU A 459 -11.74 -21.76 29.20
C GLU A 459 -11.90 -20.44 29.97
N ARG A 460 -12.91 -20.31 30.86
CA ARG A 460 -13.03 -19.11 31.73
C ARG A 460 -11.88 -18.99 32.72
N GLU A 461 -11.37 -20.11 33.25
CA GLU A 461 -10.19 -20.13 34.13
C GLU A 461 -8.87 -19.84 33.38
N GLU A 462 -8.81 -20.04 32.05
CA GLU A 462 -7.68 -19.68 31.19
C GLU A 462 -7.77 -18.22 30.69
N GLU A 463 -8.95 -17.75 30.26
CA GLU A 463 -9.21 -16.33 29.93
C GLU A 463 -8.97 -15.42 31.15
N ASP A 464 -9.34 -15.86 32.35
CA ASP A 464 -9.11 -15.11 33.59
C ASP A 464 -7.62 -15.05 33.98
N LYS A 465 -6.78 -15.96 33.48
CA LYS A 465 -5.32 -15.93 33.68
C LYS A 465 -4.62 -15.04 32.66
N GLU A 466 -5.08 -14.98 31.42
CA GLU A 466 -4.53 -14.09 30.38
C GLU A 466 -4.88 -12.61 30.63
N GLY A 467 -6.00 -12.33 31.30
CA GLY A 467 -6.41 -10.97 31.69
C GLY A 467 -5.89 -10.49 33.05
N ALA A 468 -5.17 -11.34 33.80
CA ALA A 468 -4.68 -10.99 35.13
C ALA A 468 -3.46 -10.06 35.05
N PHE A 469 -3.62 -8.81 35.47
CA PHE A 469 -2.49 -7.91 35.68
C PHE A 469 -1.56 -8.49 36.73
N LEU A 470 -0.29 -8.70 36.40
CA LEU A 470 0.72 -9.24 37.30
C LEU A 470 1.36 -8.10 38.10
N GLY A 471 1.50 -8.29 39.41
CA GLY A 471 2.23 -7.35 40.27
C GLY A 471 3.75 -7.53 40.17
N ASP A 472 4.50 -6.69 40.88
CA ASP A 472 5.98 -6.78 40.94
C ASP A 472 6.47 -8.14 41.48
N ASP A 473 5.61 -8.89 42.18
CA ASP A 473 5.87 -10.22 42.74
C ASP A 473 5.46 -11.39 41.80
N ASN A 474 5.07 -11.11 40.54
CA ASN A 474 4.52 -12.06 39.57
C ASN A 474 3.23 -12.79 40.02
N GLU A 475 2.57 -12.30 41.08
CA GLU A 475 1.25 -12.78 41.49
C GLU A 475 0.14 -11.97 40.79
N PRO A 476 -0.99 -12.61 40.43
CA PRO A 476 -2.12 -11.93 39.83
C PRO A 476 -2.73 -10.91 40.80
N VAL A 477 -2.80 -9.65 40.38
CA VAL A 477 -3.35 -8.55 41.17
C VAL A 477 -4.85 -8.74 41.32
N ALA A 478 -5.35 -8.62 42.55
CA ALA A 478 -6.77 -8.75 42.84
C ALA A 478 -7.62 -7.73 42.03
N ARG A 479 -8.77 -8.18 41.49
CA ARG A 479 -9.66 -7.39 40.60
C ARG A 479 -10.09 -6.04 41.17
N TRP A 480 -10.33 -5.96 42.47
CA TRP A 480 -10.71 -4.69 43.12
C TRP A 480 -9.55 -3.70 43.17
N LEU A 481 -8.31 -4.17 43.28
CA LEU A 481 -7.12 -3.32 43.29
C LEU A 481 -6.81 -2.82 41.88
N VAL A 482 -7.06 -3.65 40.87
CA VAL A 482 -7.01 -3.28 39.44
C VAL A 482 -7.93 -2.09 39.17
N GLN A 483 -9.21 -2.19 39.55
CA GLN A 483 -10.19 -1.11 39.40
C GLN A 483 -9.85 0.15 40.23
N LEU A 484 -9.36 -0.03 41.46
CA LEU A 484 -8.99 1.08 42.35
C LEU A 484 -7.79 1.88 41.80
N GLN A 485 -6.76 1.16 41.32
CA GLN A 485 -5.56 1.76 40.72
C GLN A 485 -5.78 2.15 39.24
N GLN A 486 -6.93 1.79 38.67
CA GLN A 486 -7.31 2.02 37.28
C GLN A 486 -6.34 1.37 36.28
N LEU A 487 -5.77 0.21 36.64
CA LEU A 487 -4.85 -0.57 35.81
C LEU A 487 -5.51 -1.05 34.50
N ASP A 488 -6.84 -1.17 34.52
CA ASP A 488 -7.73 -1.50 33.41
C ASP A 488 -7.59 -0.48 32.26
N LYS A 489 -7.24 0.77 32.58
CA LYS A 489 -7.10 1.84 31.59
C LYS A 489 -5.78 1.69 30.84
N LYS A 490 -5.89 1.43 29.54
CA LYS A 490 -4.76 1.35 28.59
C LYS A 490 -4.39 2.75 28.11
N PHE A 491 -3.17 3.19 28.36
CA PHE A 491 -2.60 4.43 27.83
C PHE A 491 -1.50 4.10 26.82
N ILE A 492 -1.50 4.75 25.67
CA ILE A 492 -0.52 4.48 24.61
C ILE A 492 0.43 5.69 24.50
N CYS A 493 1.73 5.45 24.46
CA CYS A 493 2.73 6.48 24.20
C CYS A 493 3.36 6.27 22.82
N GLU A 494 3.07 7.17 21.87
CA GLU A 494 3.59 7.10 20.50
C GLU A 494 5.10 7.38 20.45
N VAL A 495 5.61 8.26 21.33
CA VAL A 495 7.05 8.59 21.42
C VAL A 495 7.89 7.37 21.82
N CYS A 496 7.31 6.42 22.55
CA CYS A 496 7.94 5.17 22.96
C CYS A 496 7.63 4.01 22.01
N GLY A 497 7.25 4.26 20.75
CA GLY A 497 6.92 3.20 19.79
C GLY A 497 5.51 2.63 19.95
N GLY A 498 4.61 3.34 20.63
CA GLY A 498 3.24 2.86 20.86
C GLY A 498 3.15 1.81 21.96
N THR A 499 4.10 1.76 22.90
CA THR A 499 4.00 0.91 24.09
C THR A 499 2.72 1.22 24.87
N VAL A 500 1.96 0.16 25.19
CA VAL A 500 0.74 0.27 25.99
C VAL A 500 1.13 0.19 27.48
N PHE A 501 0.85 1.25 28.22
CA PHE A 501 0.99 1.32 29.66
C PHE A 501 -0.37 1.11 30.33
N HIS A 502 -0.39 0.27 31.35
CA HIS A 502 -1.58 -0.02 32.13
C HIS A 502 -1.62 0.87 33.37
N GLY A 503 -2.66 1.70 33.46
CA GLY A 503 -2.90 2.60 34.58
C GLY A 503 -2.14 3.94 34.54
N PRO A 504 -2.69 4.98 35.22
CA PRO A 504 -2.12 6.33 35.18
C PRO A 504 -0.75 6.47 35.85
N LYS A 505 -0.43 5.58 36.82
CA LYS A 505 0.83 5.63 37.56
C LYS A 505 2.00 5.20 36.67
N ALA A 506 1.92 4.03 36.05
CA ALA A 506 2.90 3.56 35.08
C ALA A 506 3.07 4.56 33.92
N PHE A 507 1.96 5.14 33.45
CA PHE A 507 2.01 6.20 32.44
C PHE A 507 2.55 7.55 32.96
N ARG A 508 2.65 7.81 34.26
CA ARG A 508 3.36 9.02 34.73
C ARG A 508 4.85 8.75 34.86
N ASP A 509 5.19 7.57 35.34
CA ASP A 509 6.57 7.16 35.61
C ASP A 509 7.35 6.96 34.29
N HIS A 510 6.69 6.54 33.20
CA HIS A 510 7.34 6.36 31.90
C HIS A 510 7.96 7.64 31.32
N PHE A 511 7.45 8.84 31.67
CA PHE A 511 8.03 10.10 31.19
C PHE A 511 9.45 10.35 31.70
N GLY A 512 9.83 9.72 32.82
CA GLY A 512 11.19 9.74 33.36
C GLY A 512 12.04 8.54 32.93
N ALA A 513 11.46 7.58 32.20
CA ALA A 513 12.15 6.38 31.78
C ALA A 513 13.11 6.66 30.62
N GLU A 514 14.22 5.91 30.58
CA GLU A 514 15.27 6.06 29.57
C GLU A 514 14.72 5.90 28.15
N ARG A 515 13.79 4.96 27.93
CA ARG A 515 13.11 4.76 26.65
C ARG A 515 12.40 6.03 26.14
N HIS A 516 11.68 6.75 27.00
CA HIS A 516 11.00 7.98 26.60
C HIS A 516 12.00 9.10 26.30
N THR A 517 13.08 9.20 27.08
CA THR A 517 14.15 10.17 26.81
C THR A 517 14.87 9.89 25.49
N ILE A 518 15.13 8.61 25.16
CA ILE A 518 15.72 8.21 23.88
C ILE A 518 14.76 8.54 22.72
N GLY A 519 13.47 8.26 22.86
CA GLY A 519 12.46 8.65 21.87
C GLY A 519 12.44 10.15 21.61
N LEU A 520 12.50 10.98 22.66
CA LEU A 520 12.62 12.45 22.52
C LEU A 520 13.93 12.85 21.83
N HIS A 521 15.04 12.20 22.16
CA HIS A 521 16.33 12.44 21.49
C HIS A 521 16.29 12.10 20.00
N HIS A 522 15.66 10.99 19.60
CA HIS A 522 15.49 10.62 18.20
C HIS A 522 14.62 11.62 17.43
N LEU A 523 13.70 12.31 18.12
CA LEU A 523 12.91 13.42 17.56
C LEU A 523 13.67 14.76 17.54
N GLY A 524 14.96 14.77 17.85
CA GLY A 524 15.82 15.97 17.83
C GLY A 524 15.72 16.85 19.09
N VAL A 525 14.96 16.42 20.11
CA VAL A 525 14.86 17.15 21.38
C VAL A 525 16.07 16.81 22.24
N THR A 526 17.09 17.66 22.18
CA THR A 526 18.35 17.47 22.94
C THR A 526 18.42 18.28 24.23
N GLN A 527 17.57 19.30 24.39
CA GLN A 527 17.62 20.25 25.51
C GLN A 527 16.25 20.39 26.18
N ASN A 528 16.25 20.68 27.48
CA ASN A 528 15.04 20.97 28.27
C ASN A 528 13.97 19.85 28.26
N LEU A 529 14.39 18.58 28.40
CA LEU A 529 13.50 17.39 28.46
C LEU A 529 12.29 17.58 29.41
N ARG A 530 12.47 18.27 30.53
CA ARG A 530 11.38 18.55 31.51
C ARG A 530 10.20 19.31 30.92
N ARG A 531 10.40 20.13 29.87
CA ARG A 531 9.31 20.88 29.22
C ARG A 531 8.40 19.99 28.35
N TYR A 532 8.89 18.82 27.98
CA TYR A 532 8.17 17.85 27.16
C TYR A 532 7.46 16.79 28.02
N GLN A 533 7.52 16.90 29.35
CA GLN A 533 6.84 15.98 30.26
C GLN A 533 5.32 16.07 30.08
N GLY A 534 4.67 14.92 29.86
CA GLY A 534 3.23 14.85 29.60
C GLY A 534 2.85 14.73 28.13
N LEU A 535 3.81 14.82 27.19
CA LEU A 535 3.55 14.64 25.77
C LEU A 535 3.74 13.19 25.34
N SER A 536 2.65 12.52 24.99
CA SER A 536 2.67 11.14 24.47
C SER A 536 2.66 11.04 22.95
N GLY A 537 2.18 12.08 22.25
CA GLY A 537 2.04 12.10 20.80
C GLY A 537 3.25 12.70 20.10
N VAL A 538 3.74 12.04 19.04
CA VAL A 538 4.97 12.47 18.32
C VAL A 538 4.78 13.83 17.66
N ARG A 539 3.62 14.05 17.02
CA ARG A 539 3.31 15.33 16.35
C ARG A 539 3.31 16.51 17.32
N ALA A 540 2.79 16.33 18.54
CA ALA A 540 2.75 17.38 19.56
C ALA A 540 4.17 17.74 20.03
N VAL A 541 5.05 16.74 20.16
CA VAL A 541 6.47 16.96 20.48
C VAL A 541 7.15 17.77 19.38
N ILE A 542 6.96 17.42 18.11
CA ILE A 542 7.54 18.14 16.96
C ILE A 542 7.03 19.58 16.91
N GLN A 543 5.72 19.81 17.04
CA GLN A 543 5.15 21.16 17.06
C GLN A 543 5.70 22.02 18.21
N LEU A 544 5.84 21.44 19.41
CA LEU A 544 6.41 22.14 20.55
C LEU A 544 7.91 22.44 20.33
N ARG A 545 8.66 21.49 19.77
CA ARG A 545 10.07 21.69 19.41
C ARG A 545 10.22 22.85 18.43
N ASP A 546 9.47 22.83 17.33
CA ASP A 546 9.57 23.83 16.28
C ASP A 546 9.17 25.22 16.78
N THR A 547 8.11 25.32 17.60
CA THR A 547 7.73 26.58 18.24
C THR A 547 8.78 27.10 19.23
N LEU A 548 9.43 26.22 20.00
CA LEU A 548 10.51 26.59 20.92
C LEU A 548 11.80 26.98 20.17
N GLU A 549 12.11 26.31 19.07
CA GLU A 549 13.21 26.67 18.18
C GLU A 549 12.95 28.03 17.52
N GLN A 550 11.72 28.31 17.06
CA GLN A 550 11.35 29.63 16.54
C GLN A 550 11.44 30.73 17.60
N GLN A 551 10.99 30.46 18.84
CA GLN A 551 11.09 31.43 19.93
C GLN A 551 12.54 31.70 20.34
N SER A 552 13.37 30.65 20.44
CA SER A 552 14.77 30.77 20.84
C SER A 552 15.65 31.37 19.74
N SER A 553 15.46 30.97 18.48
CA SER A 553 16.11 31.58 17.31
C SER A 553 15.69 33.03 17.16
N GLY A 554 14.40 33.36 17.31
CA GLY A 554 13.90 34.73 17.29
C GLY A 554 14.46 35.60 18.40
N LEU A 555 14.66 35.07 19.62
CA LEU A 555 15.31 35.81 20.71
C LEU A 555 16.82 35.98 20.47
N ARG A 556 17.53 34.92 20.09
CA ARG A 556 18.97 34.99 19.78
C ARG A 556 19.26 35.90 18.59
N LYS A 557 18.42 35.86 17.56
CA LYS A 557 18.50 36.72 16.38
C LYS A 557 18.29 38.17 16.76
N ARG A 558 17.27 38.48 17.58
CA ARG A 558 17.05 39.84 18.10
C ARG A 558 18.23 40.35 18.93
N VAL A 559 18.72 39.56 19.89
CA VAL A 559 19.88 39.95 20.71
C VAL A 559 21.14 40.16 19.84
N ARG A 560 21.33 39.33 18.82
CA ARG A 560 22.45 39.48 17.88
C ARG A 560 22.30 40.70 16.98
N GLU A 561 21.10 40.96 16.46
CA GLU A 561 20.80 42.14 15.65
C GLU A 561 20.95 43.42 16.46
N ASP A 562 20.47 43.45 17.71
CA ASP A 562 20.66 44.59 18.61
C ASP A 562 22.16 44.84 18.86
N ALA A 563 22.93 43.77 19.17
CA ALA A 563 24.37 43.88 19.39
C ALA A 563 25.18 44.25 18.14
N ASP A 564 24.72 43.85 16.94
CA ASP A 564 25.36 44.18 15.65
C ASP A 564 24.97 45.57 15.13
N ASN A 565 23.88 46.16 15.65
CA ASN A 565 23.40 47.51 15.34
C ASN A 565 23.80 48.56 16.40
N GLU A 566 24.53 48.17 17.45
CA GLU A 566 25.07 49.11 18.43
C GLU A 566 25.99 50.14 17.75
N GLU A 567 25.70 51.42 17.97
CA GLU A 567 26.44 52.55 17.42
C GLU A 567 27.74 52.79 18.21
N LEU A 568 28.89 52.66 17.53
CA LEU A 568 30.22 52.97 18.06
C LEU A 568 30.75 54.24 17.40
N GLN A 569 31.27 55.16 18.19
CA GLN A 569 31.90 56.39 17.71
C GLN A 569 33.43 56.28 17.78
N ASP A 570 34.10 56.54 16.66
CA ASP A 570 35.58 56.60 16.59
C ASP A 570 36.12 57.93 17.16
N ASN A 571 37.42 58.00 17.42
CA ASN A 571 38.15 59.18 17.93
C ASN A 571 38.04 60.41 17.01
N GLN A 572 37.61 60.22 15.75
CA GLN A 572 37.33 61.29 14.78
C GLN A 572 35.85 61.72 14.76
N GLY A 573 35.02 61.17 15.65
CA GLY A 573 33.61 61.52 15.78
C GLY A 573 32.67 60.82 14.78
N LYS A 574 33.18 59.93 13.93
CA LYS A 574 32.38 59.16 12.96
C LYS A 574 31.71 57.96 13.64
N VAL A 575 30.40 57.81 13.43
CA VAL A 575 29.58 56.72 14.00
C VAL A 575 29.51 55.57 13.01
N PHE A 576 29.71 54.35 13.50
CA PHE A 576 29.60 53.10 12.76
C PHE A 576 28.82 52.08 13.56
N THR A 577 28.16 51.13 12.89
CA THR A 577 27.63 49.97 13.60
C THR A 577 28.76 49.02 14.02
N THR A 578 28.60 48.31 15.14
CA THR A 578 29.51 47.25 15.59
C THR A 578 29.83 46.23 14.50
N LYS A 579 28.87 45.91 13.62
CA LYS A 579 29.06 45.03 12.47
C LYS A 579 30.00 45.62 11.41
N GLU A 580 29.78 46.87 11.01
CA GLU A 580 30.64 47.59 10.06
C GLU A 580 32.06 47.74 10.60
N TYR A 581 32.20 48.05 11.89
CA TYR A 581 33.50 48.16 12.55
C TYR A 581 34.28 46.84 12.53
N LYS A 582 33.64 45.71 12.86
CA LYS A 582 34.26 44.37 12.78
C LYS A 582 34.66 44.00 11.35
N GLN A 583 33.86 44.35 10.35
CA GLN A 583 34.19 44.12 8.94
C GLN A 583 35.37 44.98 8.46
N LEU A 584 35.41 46.26 8.84
CA LEU A 584 36.54 47.15 8.55
C LEU A 584 37.83 46.68 9.23
N HIS A 585 37.73 46.18 10.47
CA HIS A 585 38.87 45.60 11.17
C HIS A 585 39.35 44.28 10.51
N ALA A 586 38.43 43.40 10.11
CA ALA A 586 38.77 42.14 9.44
C ALA A 586 39.39 42.35 8.05
N THR A 587 38.93 43.34 7.29
CA THR A 587 39.48 43.70 5.97
C THR A 587 40.85 44.38 6.08
N SER A 588 41.05 45.21 7.10
CA SER A 588 42.37 45.76 7.46
C SER A 588 43.37 44.66 7.83
N ALA A 589 42.94 43.67 8.61
CA ALA A 589 43.77 42.52 9.00
C ALA A 589 44.13 41.60 7.82
N ARG A 590 43.32 41.55 6.76
CA ARG A 590 43.62 40.80 5.52
C ARG A 590 44.50 41.56 4.53
N ARG A 591 44.64 42.89 4.68
CA ARG A 591 45.47 43.76 3.82
C ARG A 591 46.89 43.96 4.33
N LYS A 592 47.18 43.53 5.56
CA LYS A 592 48.53 43.36 6.11
C LYS A 592 48.96 41.92 5.91
#